data_AF-U2YCV0-F1
#
_entry.id   AF-U2YCV0-F1
#
_cell.length_a   1.000
_cell.length_b   1.000
_cell.length_c   1.000
_cell.angle_alpha   90.00
_cell.angle_beta   90.00
_cell.angle_gamma   90.00
#
_symmetry.space_group_name_H-M   'P 1'
#
loop_
_entity.id
_entity.type
_entity.pdbx_description
1 polymer ?
#
loop_
_entity_poly.entity_id
_entity_poly.type
_entity_poly.pdbx_seq_one_letter_code
_entity_poly.pdbx_strand_id
1 'polypeptide(L)' 'MRPTVETEDSRTYECLRCGARVVAPETRVCEACGGPLQSLSRSRDL' A
#
# COMPACT_ATOMS: atom_id res chain seq x y z
N MET A 1 5.26 8.72 29.20
CA MET A 1 4.45 8.96 27.99
C MET A 1 5.28 8.54 26.78
N ARG A 2 5.02 7.36 26.21
CA ARG A 2 5.58 7.01 24.90
C ARG A 2 4.64 7.61 23.86
N PRO A 3 5.11 8.48 22.95
CA PRO A 3 4.26 8.92 21.86
C PRO A 3 3.90 7.67 21.08
N THR A 4 2.61 7.38 21.00
CA THR A 4 2.06 6.53 19.96
C THR A 4 2.51 7.18 18.67
N VAL A 5 3.56 6.62 18.08
CA VAL A 5 3.76 6.78 16.65
C VAL A 5 2.46 6.26 16.05
N GLU A 6 1.55 7.17 15.77
CA GLU A 6 0.66 7.05 14.64
C GLU A 6 1.62 6.86 13.47
N THR A 7 2.05 5.61 13.30
CA THR A 7 2.58 5.14 12.04
C THR A 7 1.42 5.43 11.13
N GLU A 8 1.49 6.57 10.45
CA GLU A 8 0.76 6.85 9.24
C GLU A 8 1.15 5.69 8.34
N ASP A 9 0.39 4.61 8.52
CA ASP A 9 0.55 3.29 7.93
C ASP A 9 0.26 3.57 6.48
N SER A 10 1.28 4.11 5.81
CA SER A 10 1.32 4.46 4.42
C SER A 10 1.37 3.11 3.72
N ARG A 11 0.24 2.40 3.79
CA ARG A 11 -0.03 1.12 3.17
C ARG A 11 0.11 1.43 1.70
N THR A 12 1.32 1.21 1.23
CA THR A 12 1.67 1.32 -0.15
C THR A 12 1.12 0.07 -0.79
N TYR A 13 0.43 0.20 -1.89
CA TYR A 13 -0.08 -0.91 -2.66
C TYR A 13 0.62 -0.92 -4.01
N GLU A 14 0.81 -2.10 -4.57
CA GLU A 14 1.37 -2.28 -5.90
C GLU A 14 0.41 -3.10 -6.76
N CYS A 15 0.25 -2.69 -8.01
CA CYS A 15 -0.56 -3.41 -8.97
C CYS A 15 0.22 -4.58 -9.55
N LEU A 16 -0.30 -5.79 -9.38
CA LEU A 16 0.31 -7.02 -9.92
C LEU A 16 0.20 -7.15 -11.44
N ARG A 17 -0.51 -6.24 -12.11
CA ARG A 17 -0.72 -6.26 -13.56
C ARG A 17 0.20 -5.31 -14.30
N CYS A 18 0.30 -4.07 -13.81
CA CYS A 18 1.06 -3.01 -14.48
C CYS A 18 2.24 -2.47 -13.63
N GLY A 19 2.41 -2.95 -12.39
CA GLY A 19 3.50 -2.50 -11.49
C GLY A 19 3.30 -1.11 -10.88
N ALA A 20 2.14 -0.49 -11.08
CA ALA A 20 1.84 0.82 -10.53
C ALA A 20 1.80 0.80 -8.98
N ARG A 21 2.44 1.76 -8.33
CA ARG A 21 2.45 1.91 -6.87
C ARG A 21 1.52 3.03 -6.44
N VAL A 22 0.60 2.72 -5.54
CA VAL A 22 -0.41 3.66 -5.03
C VAL A 22 -0.35 3.67 -3.52
N VAL A 23 -0.23 4.85 -2.91
CA VAL A 23 -0.20 5.01 -1.45
C VAL A 23 -1.60 5.39 -0.99
N ALA A 24 -2.13 4.68 0.02
CA ALA A 24 -3.48 4.90 0.53
C ALA A 24 -4.57 4.90 -0.56
N PRO A 25 -4.65 3.87 -1.43
CA PRO A 25 -5.68 3.82 -2.45
C PRO A 25 -7.06 3.69 -1.80
N GLU A 26 -8.04 4.45 -2.30
CA GLU A 26 -9.43 4.36 -1.86
C GLU A 26 -10.07 3.01 -2.24
N THR A 27 -9.56 2.38 -3.32
CA THR A 27 -10.03 1.10 -3.83
C THR A 27 -8.87 0.11 -3.99
N ARG A 28 -9.12 -1.20 -3.89
CA ARG A 28 -8.09 -2.23 -4.10
C ARG A 28 -7.87 -2.57 -5.59
N VAL A 29 -8.17 -1.62 -6.48
CA VAL A 29 -8.11 -1.80 -7.93
C VAL A 29 -7.29 -0.65 -8.52
N CYS A 30 -6.37 -0.99 -9.42
CA CYS A 30 -5.53 0.00 -10.08
C CYS A 30 -6.37 0.79 -11.09
N GLU A 31 -6.45 2.10 -10.94
CA GLU A 31 -7.20 2.96 -11.86
C GLU A 31 -6.62 3.00 -13.27
N ALA A 32 -5.32 2.72 -13.42
CA ALA A 32 -4.64 2.75 -14.71
C ALA A 32 -4.88 1.50 -15.56
N CYS A 33 -5.02 0.33 -14.92
CA CYS A 33 -5.06 -0.95 -15.65
C CYS A 33 -6.15 -1.92 -15.18
N GLY A 34 -6.98 -1.53 -14.21
CA GLY A 34 -8.06 -2.34 -13.65
C GLY A 34 -7.59 -3.57 -12.86
N GLY A 35 -6.29 -3.71 -12.64
CA GLY A 35 -5.69 -4.87 -11.97
C GLY A 35 -5.83 -4.81 -10.45
N PRO A 36 -5.74 -5.96 -9.75
CA PRO A 36 -5.75 -5.99 -8.30
C PRO A 36 -4.51 -5.29 -7.71
N LEU A 37 -4.73 -4.52 -6.64
CA LEU A 37 -3.69 -3.88 -5.83
C LEU A 37 -3.34 -4.74 -4.62
N GLN A 38 -2.06 -5.02 -4.43
CA GLN A 38 -1.53 -5.79 -3.29
C GLN A 38 -0.84 -4.87 -2.30
N SER A 39 -1.17 -4.97 -1.01
CA SER A 39 -0.54 -4.19 0.04
C SER A 39 0.92 -4.60 0.23
N LEU A 40 1.82 -3.67 -0.05
CA LEU A 40 3.21 -3.69 0.35
C LEU A 40 3.31 -3.18 1.79
N SER A 41 2.74 -3.91 2.75
CA SER A 41 3.07 -3.69 4.16
C SER A 41 4.54 -4.06 4.33
N ARG A 42 5.38 -3.07 4.65
CA ARG A 42 6.79 -3.28 5.01
C ARG A 42 6.90 -3.97 6.37
N SER A 43 6.44 -5.20 6.46
CA SER A 43 6.84 -6.12 7.53
C SER A 43 8.04 -6.88 7.00
N ARG A 44 9.18 -6.20 6.92
CA ARG A 44 10.48 -6.86 6.82
C ARG A 44 11.10 -6.82 8.20
N ASP A 45 10.53 -7.61 9.09
CA ASP A 45 11.25 -8.20 10.21
C ASP A 45 12.28 -9.16 9.59
N LEU A 46 13.49 -8.66 9.32
CA LEU A 46 14.68 -9.47 9.05
C LEU A 46 15.76 -9.09 10.07
#